data_AF-A0A380DX96-F1
#
_entry.id   AF-A0A380DX96-F1
#
_cell.length_a   1.000
_cell.length_b   1.000
_cell.length_c   1.000
_cell.angle_alpha   90.00
_cell.angle_beta   90.00
_cell.angle_gamma   90.00
#
_symmetry.space_group_name_H-M   'P 1'
#
loop_
_entity.id
_entity.type
_entity.pdbx_description
1 polymer ?
#
loop_
_entity_poly.entity_id
_entity_poly.type
_entity_poly.pdbx_seq_one_letter_code
_entity_poly.pdbx_strand_id
1 'polypeptide(L)' 'MGKYFGTDGVRGVANQELTPELAFKLGRYGGYVLAHNKGEKHPRVLVGRDTRVSGEMLESALIVV' A
#
# COMPACT_ATOMS: atom_id res chain seq x y z
N MET A 1 -15.89 12.38 2.08
CA MET A 1 -15.01 11.55 1.23
C MET A 1 -13.61 11.63 1.83
N GLY A 2 -12.99 10.50 2.20
CA GLY A 2 -11.71 10.50 2.90
C GLY A 2 -10.56 11.01 2.02
N LYS A 3 -9.60 11.75 2.61
CA LYS A 3 -8.45 12.34 1.91
C LYS A 3 -7.60 11.33 1.10
N TYR A 4 -7.63 10.05 1.48
CA TYR A 4 -6.77 9.02 0.89
C TYR A 4 -7.55 7.83 0.31
N PHE A 5 -8.60 7.34 0.97
CA PHE A 5 -9.34 6.15 0.54
C PHE A 5 -10.67 6.52 -0.15
N GLY A 6 -10.84 6.04 -1.39
CA GLY A 6 -12.12 5.98 -2.08
C GLY A 6 -12.80 4.62 -1.93
N THR A 7 -13.75 4.30 -2.81
CA THR A 7 -14.50 3.03 -2.78
C THR A 7 -13.60 1.80 -2.89
N ASP A 8 -12.62 1.83 -3.82
CA ASP A 8 -11.71 0.70 -4.09
C ASP A 8 -10.30 0.93 -3.52
N GLY A 9 -10.17 1.72 -2.46
CA GLY A 9 -8.88 2.05 -1.85
C GLY A 9 -8.25 3.34 -2.38
N VAL A 10 -6.91 3.41 -2.32
CA VAL A 10 -6.13 4.59 -2.74
C VAL A 10 -5.84 4.51 -4.23
N ARG A 11 -6.24 5.52 -4.99
CA ARG A 11 -6.08 5.58 -6.45
C ARG A 11 -5.58 6.95 -6.87
N GLY A 12 -4.91 7.00 -8.02
CA GLY A 12 -4.47 8.24 -8.63
C GLY A 12 -3.52 7.99 -9.79
N VAL A 13 -3.13 9.05 -10.47
CA VAL A 13 -2.11 9.00 -11.53
C VAL A 13 -0.76 8.65 -10.91
N ALA A 14 -0.10 7.62 -11.45
CA ALA A 14 1.22 7.17 -10.98
C ALA A 14 2.25 8.31 -11.10
N ASN A 15 3.09 8.46 -10.08
CA ASN A 15 4.10 9.52 -9.96
C ASN A 15 3.55 10.95 -9.90
N GLN A 16 2.24 11.14 -9.67
CA GLN A 16 1.66 12.45 -9.39
C GLN A 16 0.85 12.41 -8.10
N GLU A 17 -0.24 11.64 -8.12
CA GLU A 17 -1.14 11.46 -6.98
C GLU A 17 -0.78 10.18 -6.23
N LEU A 18 -0.52 9.10 -6.97
CA LEU A 18 -0.08 7.81 -6.43
C LEU A 18 1.44 7.69 -6.60
N THR A 19 2.17 8.27 -5.65
CA THR A 19 3.64 8.28 -5.66
C THR A 19 4.24 7.07 -4.92
N PRO A 20 5.50 6.70 -5.19
CA PRO A 20 6.21 5.68 -4.41
C PRO A 20 6.25 5.98 -2.90
N GLU A 21 6.41 7.25 -2.52
CA GLU A 21 6.43 7.65 -1.11
C GLU A 21 5.07 7.45 -0.44
N LEU A 22 3.98 7.65 -1.19
CA LEU A 22 2.65 7.34 -0.69
C LEU A 22 2.47 5.83 -0.53
N ALA A 23 2.90 5.02 -1.51
CA ALA A 23 2.84 3.56 -1.43
C ALA A 23 3.64 3.02 -0.23
N PHE A 24 4.86 3.52 0.00
CA PHE A 24 5.67 3.20 1.17
C PHE A 24 4.96 3.52 2.48
N LYS A 25 4.37 4.72 2.59
CA LYS A 25 3.60 5.11 3.79
C LYS A 25 2.41 4.18 4.02
N LEU A 26 1.70 3.78 2.96
CA LEU A 26 0.59 2.83 3.05
C LEU A 26 1.06 1.47 3.55
N GLY A 27 2.18 0.95 3.04
CA GLY A 27 2.79 -0.30 3.50
C GLY A 27 3.14 -0.23 4.99
N ARG A 28 3.84 0.82 5.42
CA ARG A 28 4.23 1.05 6.82
C ARG A 28 3.05 1.17 7.77
N TYR A 29 2.06 1.99 7.44
CA TYR A 29 0.89 2.17 8.30
C TYR A 29 -0.01 0.94 8.29
N GLY A 30 -0.17 0.29 7.13
CA GLY A 30 -0.90 -0.97 7.01
C GLY A 30 -0.26 -2.08 7.85
N GLY A 31 1.06 -2.26 7.75
CA GLY A 31 1.82 -3.21 8.55
C GLY A 31 1.67 -2.95 10.05
N TYR A 32 1.79 -1.70 10.49
CA TYR A 32 1.56 -1.32 11.89
C TYR A 32 0.15 -1.71 12.37
N VAL A 33 -0.89 -1.37 11.60
CA VAL A 33 -2.28 -1.68 11.97
C VAL A 33 -2.51 -3.20 12.02
N LEU A 34 -1.99 -3.94 11.04
CA LEU A 34 -2.12 -5.40 10.98
C LEU A 34 -1.44 -6.10 12.16
N ALA A 35 -0.26 -5.62 12.57
CA ALA A 35 0.47 -6.17 13.71
C ALA A 35 -0.26 -5.97 15.06
N HIS A 36 -1.08 -4.92 15.17
CA HIS A 36 -1.80 -4.60 16.41
C HIS A 36 -3.22 -5.17 16.47
N ASN A 37 -3.86 -5.50 15.35
CA ASN A 37 -5.26 -5.92 15.32
C ASN A 37 -5.53 -7.41 15.52
N LYS A 38 -4.52 -8.30 15.35
CA LYS A 38 -4.77 -9.75 15.33
C LYS A 38 -4.19 -10.56 16.48
N GLY A 39 -3.41 -9.96 17.38
CA GLY A 39 -2.65 -10.71 18.40
C GLY A 39 -1.57 -11.64 17.81
N GLU A 40 -1.47 -11.73 16.49
CA GLU A 40 -0.40 -12.40 15.77
C GLU A 40 0.84 -11.51 15.76
N LYS A 41 1.91 -12.00 16.38
CA LYS A 41 3.20 -11.29 16.47
C LYS A 41 3.82 -10.98 15.10
N HIS A 42 3.48 -11.76 14.07
CA HIS A 42 4.02 -11.67 12.72
C HIS A 42 2.91 -11.87 11.67
N PRO A 43 2.14 -10.82 11.35
CA PRO A 43 1.09 -10.91 10.35
C PRO A 43 1.69 -11.21 8.97
N ARG A 44 1.05 -12.13 8.23
CA ARG A 44 1.41 -12.42 6.84
C ARG A 44 0.51 -11.66 5.89
N VAL A 45 1.10 -11.02 4.87
CA VAL A 45 0.40 -10.25 3.85
C VAL A 45 0.72 -10.82 2.47
N LEU A 46 -0.31 -11.01 1.64
CA LEU A 46 -0.17 -11.33 0.22
C LEU A 46 -0.22 -10.04 -0.58
N VAL A 47 0.75 -9.84 -1.47
CA VAL A 47 0.82 -8.69 -2.37
C VAL A 47 0.64 -9.20 -3.80
N GLY A 48 -0.19 -8.50 -4.56
CA GLY A 48 -0.44 -8.77 -5.97
C GLY A 48 -0.60 -7.48 -6.75
N ARG A 49 -0.27 -7.52 -8.04
CA ARG A 49 -0.39 -6.39 -8.97
C ARG A 49 -1.01 -6.83 -10.29
N ASP A 50 -1.54 -5.87 -11.04
CA ASP A 50 -1.95 -6.06 -12.43
C ASP A 50 -0.76 -5.85 -13.40
N THR A 51 -1.06 -5.72 -14.69
CA THR A 51 -0.07 -5.55 -15.77
C THR A 51 0.34 -4.09 -16.01
N ARG A 52 -0.06 -3.13 -15.15
CA ARG A 52 0.32 -1.73 -15.34
C ARG A 52 1.83 -1.57 -15.22
N VAL A 53 2.40 -0.73 -16.09
CA VAL A 53 3.85 -0.43 -16.11
C VAL A 53 4.35 0.15 -14.77
N SER A 54 3.51 0.91 -14.06
CA SER A 54 3.85 1.45 -12.74
C SER A 54 3.78 0.41 -11.61
N GLY A 55 3.29 -0.79 -11.90
CA GLY A 55 3.02 -1.84 -10.92
C GLY A 55 4.28 -2.29 -10.19
N GLU A 56 5.38 -2.57 -10.90
CA GLU A 56 6.64 -3.02 -10.30
C GLU A 56 7.23 -1.98 -9.32
N MET A 57 7.19 -0.70 -9.70
CA MET A 57 7.64 0.41 -8.86
C MET A 57 6.78 0.55 -7.61
N LEU A 58 5.45 0.54 -7.75
CA LEU A 58 4.53 0.70 -6.62
C LEU A 58 4.54 -0.51 -5.69
N GLU A 59 4.64 -1.72 -6.24
CA GLU A 59 4.82 -2.96 -5.48
C GLU A 59 6.11 -2.88 -4.65
N SER A 60 7.24 -2.55 -5.29
CA SER A 60 8.53 -2.43 -4.62
C SER A 60 8.48 -1.39 -3.50
N ALA A 61 7.87 -0.24 -3.74
CA ALA A 61 7.71 0.80 -2.72
C ALA A 61 6.80 0.36 -1.56
N LEU A 62 5.76 -0.42 -1.84
CA LEU A 62 4.80 -0.91 -0.85
C LEU A 62 5.40 -1.99 0.07
N ILE A 63 6.23 -2.89 -0.45
CA ILE A 63 6.78 -4.03 0.31
C ILE A 63 8.00 -3.70 1.14
N VAL A 64 8.64 -2.55 0.90
CA VAL A 64 9.72 -2.05 1.76
C VAL A 64 9.07 -1.55 3.06
N VAL A 65 8.83 -2.47 3.99
CA VAL A 65 8.20 -2.21 5.29
C VAL A 65 9.05 -2.75 6.42
#